data_AF-A0A1V6HWR7-F1
#
_entry.id   AF-A0A1V6HWR7-F1
#
_cell.length_a   1.000
_cell.length_b   1.000
_cell.length_c   1.000
_cell.angle_alpha   90.00
_cell.angle_beta   90.00
_cell.angle_gamma   90.00
#
_symmetry.space_group_name_H-M   'P 1'
#
loop_
_entity.id
_entity.type
_entity.pdbx_description
1 polymer ?
#
loop_
_entity_poly.entity_id
_entity_poly.type
_entity_poly.pdbx_seq_one_letter_code
_entity_poly.pdbx_strand_id
1 'polypeptide(L)'
;MRTLRIVRRPLLLATLLLPALALPAAGGELSFSRLNRSYADLVTEAPPYEAGALVLRLRSPSQTLILQSHLLALEPAGDGTWRALLTASFLGKGQLLADLELGGVAQQLTDELVVPRQEIELPARLRIERRPDGYRFEAVELPPSLPVEIRSQLGNRLVGLCETAAVFSFGSLDCSTLARRLQRVDVPLPPPGPGAELFLPLTELTAEERATLDALLKGESR
;
A
#
# COMPACT_ATOMS: atom_id res chain seq x y z
N MET A 1 -83.61 -45.88 -7.67
CA MET A 1 -83.04 -44.62 -8.21
C MET A 1 -82.29 -43.91 -7.08
N ARG A 2 -80.95 -43.92 -7.10
CA ARG A 2 -80.09 -43.22 -6.12
C ARG A 2 -79.19 -42.26 -6.89
N THR A 3 -79.34 -40.97 -6.61
CA THR A 3 -78.64 -39.85 -7.23
C THR A 3 -77.30 -39.60 -6.52
N LEU A 4 -76.18 -39.76 -7.23
CA LEU A 4 -74.84 -39.36 -6.78
C LEU A 4 -74.63 -37.86 -7.05
N ARG A 5 -74.32 -37.08 -6.01
CA ARG A 5 -73.86 -35.69 -6.11
C ARG A 5 -72.34 -35.65 -6.10
N ILE A 6 -71.75 -35.15 -7.18
CA ILE A 6 -70.32 -34.89 -7.34
C ILE A 6 -70.01 -33.50 -6.77
N VAL A 7 -69.18 -33.43 -5.73
CA VAL A 7 -68.71 -32.18 -5.13
C VAL A 7 -67.41 -31.77 -5.83
N ARG A 8 -67.45 -30.64 -6.57
CA ARG A 8 -66.27 -30.01 -7.19
C ARG A 8 -65.53 -29.19 -6.12
N ARG A 9 -64.26 -29.51 -5.85
CA ARG A 9 -63.34 -28.67 -5.06
C ARG A 9 -62.52 -27.77 -6.00
N PRO A 10 -62.39 -26.47 -5.75
CA PRO A 10 -61.51 -25.59 -6.51
C PRO A 10 -60.06 -25.74 -6.01
N LEU A 11 -59.12 -25.89 -6.96
CA LEU A 11 -57.68 -25.88 -6.72
C LEU A 11 -57.23 -24.43 -6.56
N LEU A 12 -56.82 -24.02 -5.36
CA LEU A 12 -56.15 -22.76 -5.10
C LEU A 12 -54.68 -22.89 -5.51
N LEU A 13 -54.31 -22.23 -6.61
CA LEU A 13 -52.94 -22.06 -7.06
C LEU A 13 -52.26 -21.00 -6.16
N ALA A 14 -51.51 -21.45 -5.15
CA ALA A 14 -50.71 -20.58 -4.31
C ALA A 14 -49.36 -20.31 -4.99
N THR A 15 -49.25 -19.16 -5.66
CA THR A 15 -48.01 -18.66 -6.25
C THR A 15 -47.05 -18.24 -5.14
N LEU A 16 -46.09 -19.10 -4.81
CA LEU A 16 -44.98 -18.80 -3.90
C LEU A 16 -44.05 -17.76 -4.55
N LEU A 17 -44.18 -16.50 -4.14
CA LEU A 17 -43.17 -15.47 -4.30
C LEU A 17 -42.00 -15.78 -3.36
N LEU A 18 -40.94 -16.41 -3.87
CA LEU A 18 -39.66 -16.50 -3.18
C LEU A 18 -38.99 -15.11 -3.21
N PRO A 19 -38.72 -14.47 -2.06
CA PRO A 19 -37.89 -13.29 -2.03
C PRO A 19 -36.46 -13.71 -2.39
N ALA A 20 -35.88 -13.09 -3.42
CA ALA A 20 -34.47 -13.22 -3.72
C ALA A 20 -33.68 -12.58 -2.57
N LEU A 21 -33.20 -13.41 -1.64
CA LEU A 21 -32.20 -13.00 -0.66
C LEU A 21 -30.91 -12.70 -1.43
N ALA A 22 -30.63 -11.41 -1.62
CA ALA A 22 -29.33 -10.93 -2.07
C ALA A 22 -28.31 -11.31 -0.99
N LEU A 23 -27.56 -12.38 -1.23
CA LEU A 23 -26.39 -12.71 -0.43
C LEU A 23 -25.39 -11.55 -0.56
N PRO A 24 -24.88 -10.98 0.54
CA PRO A 24 -23.85 -9.96 0.46
C PRO A 24 -22.68 -10.53 -0.34
N ALA A 25 -22.20 -9.76 -1.32
CA ALA A 25 -21.02 -10.11 -2.09
C ALA A 25 -19.87 -10.39 -1.10
N ALA A 26 -19.37 -11.62 -1.10
CA ALA A 26 -18.40 -12.06 -0.12
C ALA A 26 -17.07 -11.36 -0.40
N GLY A 27 -16.50 -10.71 0.62
CA GLY A 27 -15.11 -10.29 0.58
C GLY A 27 -14.17 -11.49 0.40
N GLY A 28 -12.93 -11.21 0.04
CA GLY A 28 -11.92 -12.25 -0.14
C GLY A 28 -10.52 -11.77 0.18
N GLU A 29 -9.69 -12.72 0.60
CA GLU A 29 -8.27 -12.51 0.83
C GLU A 29 -7.49 -13.07 -0.35
N LEU A 30 -6.49 -12.31 -0.80
CA LEU A 30 -5.64 -12.63 -1.92
C LEU A 30 -4.18 -12.56 -1.50
N SER A 31 -3.40 -13.56 -1.92
CA SER A 31 -1.94 -13.53 -1.83
C SER A 31 -1.38 -13.97 -3.18
N PHE A 32 -0.39 -13.24 -3.67
CA PHE A 32 0.20 -13.47 -4.98
C PHE A 32 1.64 -13.93 -4.83
N SER A 33 1.83 -15.24 -4.83
CA SER A 33 3.14 -15.86 -4.54
C SER A 33 4.33 -15.25 -5.32
N ARG A 34 4.10 -14.80 -6.56
CA ARG A 34 5.12 -14.21 -7.44
C ARG A 34 5.54 -12.78 -7.09
N LEU A 35 4.77 -12.08 -6.28
CA LEU A 35 5.14 -10.74 -5.77
C LEU A 35 6.12 -10.83 -4.59
N ASN A 36 6.23 -11.99 -3.92
CA ASN A 36 7.17 -12.18 -2.82
C ASN A 36 8.60 -12.34 -3.37
N ARG A 37 9.25 -11.22 -3.67
CA ARG A 37 10.57 -11.16 -4.30
C ARG A 37 11.38 -9.96 -3.84
N SER A 38 12.59 -9.87 -4.38
CA SER A 38 13.47 -8.72 -4.21
C SER A 38 13.15 -7.65 -5.26
N TYR A 39 13.04 -6.41 -4.80
CA TYR A 39 12.85 -5.21 -5.60
C TYR A 39 14.06 -4.30 -5.42
N ALA A 40 14.53 -3.69 -6.50
CA ALA A 40 15.64 -2.75 -6.48
C ALA A 40 15.20 -1.38 -6.98
N ASP A 41 15.96 -0.34 -6.62
CA ASP A 41 15.86 1.01 -7.20
C ASP A 41 14.48 1.67 -7.08
N LEU A 42 13.81 1.46 -5.95
CA LEU A 42 12.43 1.88 -5.71
C LEU A 42 12.23 3.40 -5.57
N VAL A 43 13.08 4.06 -4.77
CA VAL A 43 12.97 5.49 -4.42
C VAL A 43 14.36 6.08 -4.20
N THR A 44 14.73 7.04 -5.03
CA THR A 44 16.11 7.54 -5.11
C THR A 44 16.38 8.74 -4.21
N GLU A 45 15.36 9.57 -3.91
CA GLU A 45 15.56 10.86 -3.23
C GLU A 45 14.35 11.24 -2.36
N ALA A 46 14.64 11.73 -1.16
CA ALA A 46 13.64 12.31 -0.25
C ALA A 46 13.63 13.84 -0.38
N PRO A 47 12.49 14.51 -0.09
CA PRO A 47 12.44 15.96 -0.04
C PRO A 47 13.52 16.54 0.90
N PRO A 48 14.14 17.68 0.54
CA PRO A 48 15.18 18.29 1.37
C PRO A 48 14.62 18.71 2.74
N TYR A 49 15.45 18.57 3.77
CA TYR A 49 15.20 19.13 5.08
C TYR A 49 15.94 20.45 5.21
N GLU A 50 15.19 21.53 5.50
CA GLU A 50 15.72 22.88 5.63
C GLU A 50 15.47 23.41 7.05
N ALA A 51 16.54 23.84 7.73
CA ALA A 51 16.48 24.43 9.06
C ALA A 51 17.48 25.58 9.18
N GLY A 52 17.03 26.80 8.89
CA GLY A 52 17.90 27.99 8.89
C GLY A 52 18.96 27.90 7.80
N ALA A 53 20.24 27.90 8.17
CA ALA A 53 21.38 27.75 7.24
C ALA A 53 21.76 26.29 6.96
N LEU A 54 21.04 25.33 7.54
CA LEU A 54 21.23 23.89 7.36
C LEU A 54 20.31 23.38 6.25
N VAL A 55 20.88 22.78 5.22
CA VAL A 55 20.14 22.03 4.19
C VAL A 55 20.66 20.59 4.18
N LEU A 56 19.76 19.62 4.36
CA LEU A 56 20.09 18.20 4.32
C LEU A 56 19.30 17.54 3.20
N ARG A 57 20.01 16.89 2.27
CA ARG A 57 19.42 16.08 1.20
C ARG A 57 19.77 14.62 1.41
N LEU A 58 18.76 13.75 1.45
CA LEU A 58 18.93 12.32 1.62
C LEU A 58 18.65 11.61 0.29
N ARG A 59 19.60 10.80 -0.13
CA ARG A 59 19.54 10.04 -1.38
C ARG A 59 19.90 8.58 -1.12
N SER A 60 19.21 7.67 -1.78
CA SER A 60 19.49 6.23 -1.73
C SER A 60 19.73 5.74 -3.14
N PRO A 61 20.99 5.75 -3.64
CA PRO A 61 21.29 5.44 -5.03
C PRO A 61 21.27 3.94 -5.32
N SER A 62 21.36 3.10 -4.28
CA SER A 62 21.26 1.66 -4.41
C SER A 62 20.51 1.11 -3.19
N GLN A 63 19.43 0.39 -3.46
CA GLN A 63 18.55 -0.11 -2.43
C GLN A 63 17.89 -1.39 -2.91
N THR A 64 17.69 -2.30 -1.96
CA THR A 64 17.04 -3.58 -2.19
C THR A 64 16.02 -3.79 -1.09
N LEU A 65 14.78 -4.05 -1.48
CA LEU A 65 13.67 -4.35 -0.58
C LEU A 65 13.15 -5.73 -0.92
N ILE A 66 13.07 -6.60 0.07
CA ILE A 66 12.59 -7.97 -0.04
C ILE A 66 11.18 -7.99 0.55
N LEU A 67 10.18 -8.20 -0.32
CA LEU A 67 8.82 -8.47 0.11
C LEU A 67 8.75 -9.95 0.51
N GLN A 68 8.54 -10.21 1.80
CA GLN A 68 8.51 -11.56 2.35
C GLN A 68 7.13 -12.19 2.20
N SER A 69 6.10 -11.42 2.55
CA SER A 69 4.72 -11.82 2.46
C SER A 69 3.84 -10.60 2.24
N HIS A 70 2.66 -10.85 1.67
CA HIS A 70 1.59 -9.88 1.64
C HIS A 70 0.24 -10.60 1.60
N LEU A 71 -0.78 -9.88 2.06
CA LEU A 71 -2.17 -10.29 2.06
C LEU A 71 -3.00 -9.07 1.66
N LEU A 72 -3.81 -9.21 0.62
CA LEU A 72 -4.76 -8.21 0.18
C LEU A 72 -6.15 -8.69 0.56
N ALA A 73 -6.74 -8.08 1.59
CA ALA A 73 -8.14 -8.29 1.93
C ALA A 73 -9.00 -7.30 1.11
N LEU A 74 -10.02 -7.82 0.43
CA LEU A 74 -10.94 -7.05 -0.40
C LEU A 74 -12.36 -7.22 0.11
N GLU A 75 -13.07 -6.10 0.28
CA GLU A 75 -14.48 -6.06 0.61
C GLU A 75 -15.22 -5.18 -0.40
N PRO A 76 -16.36 -5.63 -0.96
CA PRO A 76 -17.16 -4.79 -1.84
C PRO A 76 -17.60 -3.50 -1.13
N ALA A 77 -17.34 -2.34 -1.74
CA ALA A 77 -17.70 -1.03 -1.20
C ALA A 77 -18.90 -0.39 -1.91
N GLY A 78 -19.42 -1.02 -2.98
CA GLY A 78 -20.41 -0.45 -3.88
C GLY A 78 -19.78 0.42 -4.98
N ASP A 79 -20.61 0.82 -5.95
CA ASP A 79 -20.23 1.72 -7.06
C ASP A 79 -19.05 1.22 -7.94
N GLY A 80 -18.85 -0.10 -8.04
CA GLY A 80 -17.73 -0.66 -8.79
C GLY A 80 -16.38 -0.53 -8.08
N THR A 81 -16.39 -0.40 -6.75
CA THR A 81 -15.19 -0.20 -5.93
C THR A 81 -15.11 -1.19 -4.77
N TRP A 82 -13.88 -1.38 -4.29
CA TRP A 82 -13.50 -2.31 -3.24
C TRP A 82 -12.78 -1.55 -2.13
N ARG A 83 -13.15 -1.82 -0.87
CA ARG A 83 -12.29 -1.52 0.26
C ARG A 83 -11.18 -2.56 0.28
N ALA A 84 -9.95 -2.08 0.34
CA ALA A 84 -8.77 -2.91 0.31
C ALA A 84 -7.93 -2.65 1.57
N LEU A 85 -7.44 -3.72 2.18
CA LEU A 85 -6.40 -3.66 3.19
C LEU A 85 -5.23 -4.53 2.72
N LEU A 86 -4.13 -3.87 2.33
CA LEU A 86 -2.90 -4.56 2.01
C LEU A 86 -2.04 -4.65 3.28
N THR A 87 -1.86 -5.86 3.78
CA THR A 87 -0.86 -6.16 4.81
C THR A 87 0.40 -6.64 4.10
N ALA A 88 1.56 -6.04 4.38
CA ALA A 88 2.82 -6.42 3.73
C ALA A 88 3.96 -6.49 4.76
N SER A 89 4.73 -7.58 4.71
CA SER A 89 5.94 -7.76 5.50
C SER A 89 7.16 -7.67 4.62
N PHE A 90 8.06 -6.76 4.94
CA PHE A 90 9.27 -6.54 4.15
C PHE A 90 10.47 -6.18 5.02
N LEU A 91 11.64 -6.34 4.42
CA LEU A 91 12.93 -5.89 4.96
C LEU A 91 13.81 -5.46 3.81
N GLY A 92 14.88 -4.74 4.10
CA GLY A 92 15.72 -4.23 3.03
C GLY A 92 17.03 -3.67 3.52
N LYS A 93 17.84 -3.26 2.55
CA LYS A 93 19.11 -2.61 2.76
C LYS A 93 19.44 -1.70 1.59
N GLY A 94 20.36 -0.78 1.77
CA GLY A 94 20.84 0.09 0.72
C GLY A 94 21.99 0.97 1.18
N GLN A 95 22.38 1.88 0.32
CA GLN A 95 23.31 2.95 0.64
C GLN A 95 22.52 4.23 0.91
N LEU A 96 22.82 4.92 2.00
CA LEU A 96 22.30 6.25 2.27
C LEU A 96 23.40 7.29 2.04
N LEU A 97 23.11 8.26 1.20
CA LEU A 97 23.91 9.46 0.98
C LEU A 97 23.20 10.64 1.61
N ALA A 98 23.93 11.40 2.40
CA ALA A 98 23.46 12.65 3.00
C ALA A 98 24.36 13.79 2.52
N ASP A 99 23.80 14.69 1.70
CA ASP A 99 24.47 15.93 1.35
C ASP A 99 24.03 17.00 2.34
N LEU A 100 24.99 17.50 3.11
CA LEU A 100 24.82 18.48 4.16
C LEU A 100 25.41 19.80 3.70
N GLU A 101 24.63 20.87 3.71
CA GLU A 101 25.10 22.23 3.50
C GLU A 101 24.88 23.04 4.77
N LEU A 102 25.95 23.66 5.28
CA LEU A 102 25.90 24.54 6.44
C LEU A 102 26.71 25.81 6.17
N GLY A 103 26.03 26.95 6.06
CA GLY A 103 26.69 28.24 5.86
C GLY A 103 27.57 28.30 4.60
N GLY A 104 27.15 27.64 3.52
CA GLY A 104 27.86 27.56 2.25
C GLY A 104 28.97 26.51 2.18
N VAL A 105 29.21 25.76 3.26
CA VAL A 105 30.11 24.59 3.24
C VAL A 105 29.27 23.35 2.97
N ALA A 106 29.59 22.63 1.90
CA ALA A 106 28.96 21.36 1.55
C ALA A 106 29.82 20.18 2.01
N GLN A 107 29.21 19.21 2.67
CA GLN A 107 29.80 17.94 3.07
C GLN A 107 28.89 16.80 2.62
N GLN A 108 29.49 15.74 2.08
CA GLN A 108 28.78 14.51 1.79
C GLN A 108 29.12 13.46 2.85
N LEU A 109 28.09 12.80 3.36
CA LEU A 109 28.20 11.67 4.27
C LEU A 109 27.58 10.44 3.62
N THR A 110 28.14 9.28 3.90
CA THR A 110 27.70 8.00 3.34
C THR A 110 27.62 6.95 4.43
N ASP A 111 26.61 6.10 4.35
CA ASP A 111 26.39 5.01 5.30
C ASP A 111 25.51 3.91 4.72
N GLU A 112 25.39 2.81 5.46
CA GLU A 112 24.45 1.73 5.16
C GLU A 112 23.06 2.08 5.70
N LEU A 113 22.06 1.96 4.83
CA LEU A 113 20.65 1.98 5.16
C LEU A 113 20.19 0.55 5.42
N VAL A 114 19.60 0.29 6.58
CA VAL A 114 18.94 -0.98 6.87
C VAL A 114 17.46 -0.72 7.13
N VAL A 115 16.60 -1.41 6.39
CA VAL A 115 15.16 -1.46 6.65
C VAL A 115 14.92 -2.73 7.45
N PRO A 116 14.72 -2.66 8.78
CA PRO A 116 14.44 -3.84 9.58
C PRO A 116 13.17 -4.51 9.09
N ARG A 117 13.01 -5.80 9.44
CA ARG A 117 11.74 -6.49 9.22
C ARG A 117 10.63 -5.72 9.92
N GLN A 118 9.65 -5.30 9.15
CA GLN A 118 8.46 -4.63 9.63
C GLN A 118 7.25 -5.07 8.82
N GLU A 119 6.09 -4.94 9.43
CA GLU A 119 4.79 -5.19 8.82
C GLU A 119 4.05 -3.87 8.73
N ILE A 120 3.44 -3.62 7.59
CA ILE A 120 2.61 -2.44 7.34
C ILE A 120 1.20 -2.86 6.99
N GLU A 121 0.26 -1.99 7.31
CA GLU A 121 -1.10 -2.04 6.84
C GLU A 121 -1.37 -0.80 5.98
N LEU A 122 -1.77 -1.04 4.73
CA LEU A 122 -2.08 0.00 3.77
C LEU A 122 -3.56 -0.08 3.40
N PRO A 123 -4.42 0.71 4.06
CA PRO A 123 -5.82 0.82 3.67
C PRO A 123 -5.93 1.58 2.35
N ALA A 124 -6.80 1.11 1.46
CA ALA A 124 -7.07 1.75 0.19
C ALA A 124 -8.52 1.52 -0.25
N ARG A 125 -8.97 2.33 -1.20
CA ARG A 125 -10.17 2.05 -1.99
C ARG A 125 -9.75 1.87 -3.44
N LEU A 126 -10.08 0.74 -4.03
CA LEU A 126 -9.63 0.35 -5.36
C LEU A 126 -10.81 0.15 -6.30
N ARG A 127 -10.61 0.44 -7.58
CA ARG A 127 -11.42 -0.10 -8.68
C ARG A 127 -10.60 -1.20 -9.34
N ILE A 128 -11.21 -2.37 -9.50
CA ILE A 128 -10.54 -3.53 -10.08
C ILE A 128 -11.24 -3.87 -11.39
N GLU A 129 -10.47 -3.96 -12.46
CA GLU A 129 -11.00 -4.22 -13.80
C GLU A 129 -10.26 -5.40 -14.44
N ARG A 130 -11.03 -6.38 -14.93
CA ARG A 130 -10.47 -7.47 -15.73
C ARG A 130 -10.13 -6.96 -17.14
N ARG A 131 -8.87 -7.14 -17.56
CA ARG A 131 -8.40 -6.91 -18.93
C ARG A 131 -8.09 -8.24 -19.62
N PRO A 132 -7.92 -8.34 -20.95
CA PRO A 132 -7.60 -9.62 -21.59
C PRO A 132 -6.31 -10.28 -21.08
N ASP A 133 -5.31 -9.46 -20.77
CA ASP A 133 -3.94 -9.80 -20.43
C ASP A 133 -3.62 -9.72 -18.93
N GLY A 134 -4.57 -9.30 -18.09
CA GLY A 134 -4.36 -9.17 -16.64
C GLY A 134 -5.51 -8.50 -15.89
N TYR A 135 -5.16 -7.90 -14.75
CA TYR A 135 -6.08 -7.17 -13.90
C TYR A 135 -5.51 -5.78 -13.67
N ARG A 136 -6.36 -4.76 -13.83
CA ARG A 136 -6.01 -3.38 -13.56
C ARG A 136 -6.57 -2.99 -12.20
N PHE A 137 -5.71 -2.51 -11.31
CA PHE A 137 -6.06 -1.97 -10.01
C PHE A 137 -5.84 -0.47 -10.05
N GLU A 138 -6.90 0.31 -9.89
CA GLU A 138 -6.87 1.76 -9.87
C GLU A 138 -7.17 2.24 -8.46
N ALA A 139 -6.23 2.94 -7.82
CA ALA A 139 -6.45 3.51 -6.50
C ALA A 139 -7.36 4.74 -6.59
N VAL A 140 -8.53 4.64 -5.96
CA VAL A 140 -9.51 5.73 -5.80
C VAL A 140 -9.19 6.52 -4.53
N GLU A 141 -8.84 5.82 -3.46
CA GLU A 141 -8.38 6.41 -2.20
C GLU A 141 -7.13 5.67 -1.74
N LEU A 142 -6.08 6.41 -1.38
CA LEU A 142 -4.81 5.89 -0.89
C LEU A 142 -4.20 6.92 0.07
N PRO A 143 -3.53 6.53 1.17
CA PRO A 143 -2.81 7.49 1.99
C PRO A 143 -1.70 8.17 1.17
N PRO A 144 -1.32 9.41 1.50
CA PRO A 144 -0.34 10.18 0.73
C PRO A 144 1.09 9.64 0.87
N SER A 145 1.39 8.95 1.96
CA SER A 145 2.69 8.39 2.24
C SER A 145 2.56 7.13 3.08
N LEU A 146 3.63 6.33 3.04
CA LEU A 146 3.82 5.15 3.85
C LEU A 146 5.01 5.39 4.81
N PRO A 147 4.81 5.33 6.13
CA PRO A 147 5.91 5.44 7.07
C PRO A 147 6.74 4.15 7.04
N VAL A 148 8.04 4.27 6.81
CA VAL A 148 8.99 3.16 6.81
C VAL A 148 10.06 3.41 7.86
N GLU A 149 10.22 2.47 8.78
CA GLU A 149 11.32 2.52 9.75
C GLU A 149 12.63 2.14 9.08
N ILE A 150 13.67 2.92 9.37
CA ILE A 150 15.01 2.73 8.85
C ILE A 150 16.03 2.79 9.99
N ARG A 151 17.18 2.15 9.78
CA ARG A 151 18.33 2.19 10.69
C ARG A 151 19.57 2.58 9.90
N SER A 152 20.27 3.58 10.40
CA SER A 152 21.54 4.07 9.86
C SER A 152 22.34 4.71 11.00
N GLN A 153 23.66 4.60 10.95
CA GLN A 153 24.58 5.32 11.83
C GLN A 153 24.64 6.83 11.53
N LEU A 154 24.20 7.28 10.34
CA LEU A 154 24.12 8.71 9.99
C LEU A 154 23.25 9.50 10.97
N GLY A 155 22.19 8.88 11.51
CA GLY A 155 21.34 9.49 12.53
C GLY A 155 22.15 10.15 13.65
N ASN A 156 23.03 9.36 14.28
CA ASN A 156 23.82 9.83 15.42
C ASN A 156 24.87 10.87 15.01
N ARG A 157 25.47 10.72 13.82
CA ARG A 157 26.47 11.67 13.30
C ARG A 157 25.84 13.03 12.98
N LEU A 158 24.70 13.02 12.28
CA LEU A 158 23.96 14.23 11.90
C LEU A 158 23.37 14.96 13.12
N VAL A 159 22.88 14.22 14.11
CA VAL A 159 22.39 14.80 15.37
C VAL A 159 23.53 15.49 16.12
N GLY A 160 24.70 14.85 16.25
CA GLY A 160 25.86 15.49 16.89
C GLY A 160 26.36 16.74 16.16
N LEU A 161 26.31 16.75 14.82
CA LEU A 161 26.61 17.93 14.01
C LEU A 161 25.57 19.04 14.22
N CYS A 162 24.29 18.69 14.28
CA CYS A 162 23.20 19.62 14.55
C CYS A 162 23.33 20.25 15.95
N GLU A 163 23.62 19.45 16.97
CA GLU A 163 23.82 19.94 18.34
C GLU A 163 25.03 20.88 18.43
N THR A 164 26.13 20.53 17.76
CA THR A 164 27.31 21.40 17.68
C THR A 164 26.96 22.72 16.98
N ALA A 165 26.25 22.67 15.85
CA ALA A 165 25.83 23.86 15.13
C ALA A 165 24.88 24.74 15.96
N ALA A 166 23.97 24.13 16.72
CA ALA A 166 23.00 24.82 17.57
C ALA A 166 23.68 25.70 18.64
N VAL A 167 24.86 25.30 19.12
CA VAL A 167 25.66 26.10 20.07
C VAL A 167 26.22 27.37 19.43
N PHE A 168 26.56 27.33 18.13
CA PHE A 168 27.16 28.45 17.41
C PHE A 168 26.15 29.30 16.63
N SER A 169 24.99 28.76 16.29
CA SER A 169 23.91 29.49 15.63
C SER A 169 23.00 30.17 16.65
N PHE A 170 22.78 31.48 16.54
CA PHE A 170 21.87 32.28 17.38
C PHE A 170 20.37 31.92 17.24
N GLY A 171 20.04 30.74 16.72
CA GLY A 171 18.67 30.24 16.53
C GLY A 171 18.53 28.79 17.00
N SER A 172 17.31 28.38 17.35
CA SER A 172 17.03 27.03 17.83
C SER A 172 16.92 26.04 16.66
N LEU A 173 18.00 25.31 16.37
CA LEU A 173 17.93 24.13 15.51
C LEU A 173 17.16 23.01 16.24
N ASP A 174 16.10 22.49 15.62
CA ASP A 174 15.32 21.37 16.17
C ASP A 174 15.96 20.01 15.81
N CYS A 175 17.07 19.71 16.50
CA CYS A 175 17.81 18.46 16.31
C CYS A 175 16.98 17.23 16.72
N SER A 176 15.96 17.39 17.57
CA SER A 176 15.06 16.31 17.98
C SER A 176 14.15 15.85 16.85
N THR A 177 13.66 16.78 16.03
CA THR A 177 12.86 16.47 14.84
C THR A 177 13.72 15.87 13.74
N LEU A 178 14.96 16.34 13.57
CA LEU A 178 15.93 15.72 12.66
C LEU A 178 16.20 14.25 13.04
N ALA A 179 16.46 13.98 14.32
CA ALA A 179 16.69 12.61 14.80
C ALA A 179 15.53 11.66 14.47
N ARG A 180 14.28 12.09 14.69
CA ARG A 180 13.08 11.30 14.37
C ARG A 180 12.95 11.03 12.87
N ARG A 181 13.18 12.03 12.02
CA ARG A 181 13.13 11.89 10.55
C ARG A 181 14.21 10.95 10.00
N LEU A 182 15.34 10.82 10.69
CA LEU A 182 16.42 9.90 10.31
C LEU A 182 16.15 8.44 10.72
N GLN A 183 15.14 8.19 11.55
CA GLN A 183 14.71 6.85 11.96
C GLN A 183 13.46 6.38 11.21
N ARG A 184 12.64 7.32 10.72
CA ARG A 184 11.40 7.03 9.98
C ARG A 184 11.30 7.93 8.76
N VAL A 185 11.19 7.30 7.60
CA VAL A 185 11.04 7.98 6.31
C VAL A 185 9.62 7.80 5.82
N ASP A 186 8.97 8.90 5.46
CA ASP A 186 7.68 8.87 4.78
C ASP A 186 7.91 8.68 3.29
N VAL A 187 7.63 7.48 2.78
CA VAL A 187 7.74 7.17 1.36
C VAL A 187 6.49 7.70 0.65
N PRO A 188 6.61 8.64 -0.31
CA PRO A 188 5.44 9.15 -1.00
C PRO A 188 4.80 8.05 -1.84
N LEU A 189 3.48 7.94 -1.75
CA LEU A 189 2.69 7.06 -2.61
C LEU A 189 2.17 7.87 -3.82
N PRO A 190 1.97 7.23 -4.98
CA PRO A 190 1.42 7.93 -6.13
C PRO A 190 0.01 8.46 -5.80
N PRO A 191 -0.34 9.69 -6.23
CA PRO A 191 -1.65 10.25 -5.96
C PRO A 191 -2.74 9.38 -6.61
N PRO A 192 -3.92 9.22 -5.97
CA PRO A 192 -5.01 8.42 -6.53
C PRO A 192 -5.49 8.99 -7.88
N GLY A 193 -6.02 8.11 -8.73
CA GLY A 193 -6.47 8.43 -10.07
C GLY A 193 -5.50 8.00 -11.19
N PRO A 194 -5.60 8.62 -12.39
CA PRO A 194 -4.83 8.22 -13.57
C PRO A 194 -3.32 8.38 -13.31
N GLY A 195 -2.60 7.25 -13.24
CA GLY A 195 -1.16 7.23 -12.91
C GLY A 195 -0.81 6.46 -11.64
N ALA A 196 -1.79 6.17 -10.76
CA ALA A 196 -1.67 5.21 -9.66
C ALA A 196 -2.25 3.83 -10.04
N GLU A 197 -2.19 3.49 -11.33
CA GLU A 197 -2.68 2.22 -11.85
C GLU A 197 -1.61 1.15 -11.67
N LEU A 198 -1.95 0.08 -10.95
CA LEU A 198 -1.15 -1.12 -10.89
C LEU A 198 -1.75 -2.14 -11.85
N PHE A 199 -0.93 -2.62 -12.79
CA PHE A 199 -1.31 -3.70 -13.67
C PHE A 199 -0.70 -5.02 -13.20
N LEU A 200 -1.54 -6.02 -12.98
CA LEU A 200 -1.14 -7.38 -12.62
C LEU A 200 -1.33 -8.30 -13.84
N PRO A 201 -0.26 -8.57 -14.60
CA PRO A 201 -0.36 -9.41 -15.79
C PRO A 201 -0.69 -10.86 -15.42
N LEU A 202 -1.34 -11.59 -16.33
CA LEU A 202 -1.66 -13.01 -16.14
C LEU A 202 -0.41 -13.88 -15.92
N THR A 203 0.75 -13.45 -16.42
CA THR A 203 2.04 -14.11 -16.21
C THR A 203 2.56 -13.96 -14.79
N GLU A 204 2.00 -13.08 -13.98
CA GLU A 204 2.34 -12.94 -12.56
C GLU A 204 1.32 -13.65 -11.66
N LEU A 205 0.35 -14.37 -12.23
CA LEU A 205 -0.72 -15.06 -11.51
C LEU A 205 -0.72 -16.56 -11.76
N THR A 206 -1.04 -17.32 -10.72
CA THR A 206 -1.36 -18.74 -10.84
C THR A 206 -2.79 -18.95 -11.39
N ALA A 207 -3.13 -20.19 -11.78
CA ALA A 207 -4.50 -20.50 -12.21
C ALA A 207 -5.52 -20.32 -11.07
N GLU A 208 -5.12 -20.64 -9.84
CA GLU A 208 -5.96 -20.52 -8.65
C GLU A 208 -6.18 -19.06 -8.28
N GLU A 209 -5.11 -18.25 -8.21
CA GLU A 209 -5.20 -16.80 -7.94
C GLU A 209 -6.13 -16.09 -8.94
N ARG A 210 -6.05 -16.48 -10.23
CA ARG A 210 -6.97 -15.97 -11.28
C ARG A 210 -8.42 -16.37 -11.04
N ALA A 211 -8.66 -17.64 -10.69
CA ALA A 211 -10.00 -18.12 -10.42
C ALA A 211 -10.64 -17.39 -9.23
N THR A 212 -9.86 -17.11 -8.19
CA THR A 212 -10.31 -16.35 -7.01
C THR A 212 -10.65 -14.89 -7.38
N LEU A 213 -9.77 -14.21 -8.12
CA LEU A 213 -10.04 -12.84 -8.61
C LEU A 213 -11.28 -12.79 -9.51
N ASP A 214 -11.41 -13.72 -10.45
CA ASP A 214 -12.57 -13.79 -11.33
C ASP A 214 -13.87 -14.08 -10.56
N ALA A 215 -13.81 -14.88 -9.50
CA ALA A 215 -14.95 -15.15 -8.64
C ALA A 215 -15.38 -13.90 -7.85
N LEU A 216 -14.41 -13.15 -7.31
CA LEU A 216 -14.67 -11.88 -6.61
C LEU A 216 -15.32 -10.86 -7.54
N LEU A 217 -14.76 -10.63 -8.73
CA LEU A 217 -15.29 -9.64 -9.68
C LEU A 217 -16.67 -10.01 -10.24
N LYS A 218 -16.98 -11.30 -10.42
CA LYS A 218 -18.32 -11.76 -10.82
C LYS A 218 -19.37 -11.55 -9.74
N GLY A 219 -18.96 -11.54 -8.46
CA GLY A 219 -19.84 -11.27 -7.32
C GLY A 219 -20.36 -9.83 -7.27
N GLU A 220 -19.63 -8.88 -7.87
CA GLU A 220 -19.96 -7.45 -7.88
C GLU A 220 -20.92 -7.05 -9.01
N SER A 221 -20.97 -7.82 -10.10
CA SER A 221 -21.80 -7.51 -11.29
C SER A 221 -23.29 -7.87 -11.13
N ARG A 222 -23.82 -7.96 -9.90
CA ARG A 222 -25.20 -8.37 -9.61
C ARG A 222 -25.97 -7.33 -8.82
#